data_AF-A0A1Y4SL79-F1
#
_entry.id   AF-A0A1Y4SL79-F1
#
_cell.length_a   1.000
_cell.length_b   1.000
_cell.length_c   1.000
_cell.angle_alpha   90.00
_cell.angle_beta   90.00
_cell.angle_gamma   90.00
#
_symmetry.space_group_name_H-M   'P 1'
#
loop_
_entity.id
_entity.type
_entity.pdbx_description
1 polymer ?
#
loop_
_entity_poly.entity_id
_entity_poly.type
_entity_poly.pdbx_seq_one_letter_code
_entity_poly.pdbx_strand_id
1 'polypeptide(L)'
;MIKKGISIMIISCLLILITGCQSQDGSQQANLTEYRFAGYYDWFLGKEEYEDFMTYVSNDQSLKIDSQYGEKIYRDGEYLIIEATDEQKQALINQNKQLIEQATQEFMKMGEDYQMDYSDDYSSMTIWIDQEHFVDIFSSETFQVGGNMLGIISLVTASRVLTTGDCDSAVEIHIINLDSDYQVAEAIFPYESIQITSQDWLTSQQNDVTDSSKLEGYSRVLATVIEKNDNQIFFKPESTSSDYQKDEKLCLCLDSVYGEDVFMPYQLSKGDQVYLTLNGNYALHDDGDEIPDIAPMAIIPVQYIDDAM
;
A
#
# COMPACT_ATOMS: atom_id res chain seq x y z
N MET A 1 -49.67 -82.61 14.60
CA MET A 1 -49.56 -82.03 15.95
C MET A 1 -48.42 -81.01 15.95
N ILE A 2 -48.67 -79.81 16.50
CA ILE A 2 -47.74 -78.70 16.80
C ILE A 2 -47.19 -77.98 15.54
N LYS A 3 -47.75 -76.87 15.03
CA LYS A 3 -47.80 -75.45 15.48
C LYS A 3 -46.45 -74.72 15.57
N LYS A 4 -46.38 -73.63 14.77
CA LYS A 4 -45.61 -72.37 14.90
C LYS A 4 -44.10 -72.49 14.60
N GLY A 5 -43.44 -71.54 13.93
CA GLY A 5 -43.85 -70.18 13.59
C GLY A 5 -42.96 -69.54 12.52
N ILE A 6 -43.51 -68.46 12.01
CA ILE A 6 -43.01 -67.51 11.02
C ILE A 6 -41.73 -66.83 11.52
N SER A 7 -40.75 -66.66 10.62
CA SER A 7 -40.03 -65.39 10.50
C SER A 7 -39.61 -65.18 9.05
N ILE A 8 -40.25 -64.19 8.46
CA ILE A 8 -40.04 -63.64 7.13
C ILE A 8 -38.79 -62.76 7.19
N MET A 9 -37.86 -62.92 6.25
CA MET A 9 -37.23 -61.75 5.64
C MET A 9 -36.85 -62.10 4.19
N ILE A 10 -37.77 -61.75 3.29
CA ILE A 10 -37.58 -61.81 1.84
C ILE A 10 -36.61 -60.70 1.48
N ILE A 11 -35.38 -61.04 1.09
CA ILE A 11 -34.52 -60.17 0.29
C ILE A 11 -34.60 -60.72 -1.13
N SER A 12 -35.48 -60.14 -1.94
CA SER A 12 -35.56 -60.38 -3.37
C SER A 12 -35.43 -59.06 -4.09
N CYS A 13 -34.32 -58.97 -4.83
CA CYS A 13 -34.01 -58.19 -6.02
C CYS A 13 -34.94 -57.04 -6.40
N LEU A 14 -34.38 -55.85 -6.58
CA LEU A 14 -34.74 -54.99 -7.71
C LEU A 14 -33.63 -53.96 -7.97
N LEU A 15 -32.97 -54.12 -9.11
CA LEU A 15 -32.31 -53.03 -9.83
C LEU A 15 -33.38 -51.94 -10.06
N ILE A 16 -33.21 -50.80 -9.39
CA ILE A 16 -33.99 -49.60 -9.69
C ILE A 16 -33.02 -48.56 -10.22
N LEU A 17 -33.07 -48.37 -11.54
CA LEU A 17 -32.72 -47.12 -12.19
C LEU A 17 -33.59 -46.02 -11.57
N ILE A 18 -33.00 -45.16 -10.76
CA ILE A 18 -33.64 -43.92 -10.32
C ILE A 18 -32.88 -42.78 -10.99
N THR A 19 -33.52 -42.21 -12.01
CA THR A 19 -33.35 -40.82 -12.41
C THR A 19 -33.55 -39.93 -11.18
N GLY A 20 -32.46 -39.55 -10.54
CA GLY A 20 -32.43 -38.43 -9.59
C GLY A 20 -32.07 -37.18 -10.36
N CYS A 21 -32.95 -36.18 -10.32
CA CYS A 21 -32.68 -34.83 -10.79
C CYS A 21 -31.25 -34.42 -10.46
N GLN A 22 -30.47 -34.04 -11.47
CA GLN A 22 -29.37 -33.10 -11.25
C GLN A 22 -30.03 -31.85 -10.66
N SER A 23 -29.99 -31.70 -9.33
CA SER A 23 -29.87 -30.36 -8.80
C SER A 23 -28.58 -29.83 -9.40
N GLN A 24 -28.70 -28.78 -10.21
CA GLN A 24 -27.58 -27.90 -10.53
C GLN A 24 -27.17 -27.20 -9.22
N ASP A 25 -26.63 -27.93 -8.25
CA ASP A 25 -25.76 -27.35 -7.24
C ASP A 25 -24.33 -27.48 -7.76
N GLY A 26 -24.14 -26.88 -8.93
CA GLY A 26 -22.85 -26.40 -9.38
C GLY A 26 -22.81 -24.92 -9.07
N SER A 27 -22.90 -24.53 -7.79
CA SER A 27 -22.28 -23.27 -7.40
C SER A 27 -20.79 -23.49 -7.63
N GLN A 28 -20.32 -23.15 -8.84
CA GLN A 28 -18.91 -22.82 -9.02
C GLN A 28 -18.66 -21.74 -7.98
N GLN A 29 -18.03 -22.11 -6.87
CA GLN A 29 -17.55 -21.15 -5.90
C GLN A 29 -16.63 -20.24 -6.71
N ALA A 30 -17.06 -19.00 -6.90
CA ALA A 30 -16.30 -18.05 -7.70
C ALA A 30 -14.86 -18.04 -7.16
N ASN A 31 -13.88 -18.06 -8.06
CA ASN A 31 -12.50 -17.99 -7.64
C ASN A 31 -12.26 -16.56 -7.16
N LEU A 32 -12.28 -16.36 -5.84
CA LEU A 32 -12.09 -15.07 -5.22
C LEU A 32 -10.61 -14.89 -4.89
N THR A 33 -10.07 -13.73 -5.25
CA THR A 33 -8.76 -13.27 -4.82
C THR A 33 -8.95 -12.22 -3.74
N GLU A 34 -8.16 -12.30 -2.68
CA GLU A 34 -8.15 -11.34 -1.59
C GLU A 34 -7.13 -10.23 -1.89
N TYR A 35 -7.57 -8.99 -1.84
CA TYR A 35 -6.74 -7.78 -1.93
C TYR A 35 -6.80 -7.05 -0.60
N ARG A 36 -5.66 -6.55 -0.14
CA ARG A 36 -5.51 -5.87 1.15
C ARG A 36 -4.98 -4.47 0.91
N PHE A 37 -5.59 -3.50 1.57
CA PHE A 37 -5.19 -2.10 1.53
C PHE A 37 -5.14 -1.55 2.96
N ALA A 38 -4.41 -0.46 3.17
CA ALA A 38 -4.56 0.31 4.39
C ALA A 38 -6.00 0.84 4.51
N GLY A 39 -6.51 0.97 5.74
CA GLY A 39 -7.92 1.24 6.00
C GLY A 39 -8.44 2.52 5.35
N TYR A 40 -7.58 3.55 5.22
CA TYR A 40 -7.93 4.83 4.60
C TYR A 40 -8.23 4.73 3.09
N TYR A 41 -7.90 3.63 2.42
CA TYR A 41 -8.21 3.46 0.99
C TYR A 41 -9.72 3.43 0.71
N ASP A 42 -10.56 3.17 1.71
CA ASP A 42 -12.02 3.25 1.56
C ASP A 42 -12.56 4.67 1.37
N TRP A 43 -11.71 5.68 1.57
CA TRP A 43 -11.98 7.06 1.18
C TRP A 43 -12.04 7.21 -0.34
N PHE A 44 -11.22 6.46 -1.07
CA PHE A 44 -11.07 6.63 -2.53
C PHE A 44 -11.73 5.50 -3.33
N LEU A 45 -11.64 4.26 -2.86
CA LEU A 45 -12.07 3.10 -3.63
C LEU A 45 -13.60 3.00 -3.74
N GLY A 46 -14.07 2.58 -4.91
CA GLY A 46 -15.49 2.30 -5.18
C GLY A 46 -16.41 3.52 -5.17
N LYS A 47 -15.86 4.75 -5.15
CA LYS A 47 -16.65 5.98 -5.26
C LYS A 47 -17.10 6.18 -6.71
N GLU A 48 -18.30 6.74 -6.90
CA GLU A 48 -18.83 7.08 -8.22
C GLU A 48 -18.08 8.28 -8.84
N GLU A 49 -17.74 9.26 -8.01
CA GLU A 49 -17.07 10.50 -8.39
C GLU A 49 -15.97 10.82 -7.38
N TYR A 50 -14.94 11.55 -7.84
CA TYR A 50 -13.88 12.04 -6.99
C TYR A 50 -14.39 13.19 -6.11
N GLU A 51 -14.18 13.07 -4.79
CA GLU A 51 -14.38 14.15 -3.83
C GLU A 51 -13.00 14.60 -3.32
N ASP A 52 -12.85 15.85 -2.92
CA ASP A 52 -11.57 16.30 -2.37
C ASP A 52 -11.23 15.57 -1.06
N PHE A 53 -9.93 15.44 -0.77
CA PHE A 53 -9.44 14.77 0.42
C PHE A 53 -10.08 15.27 1.73
N MET A 54 -10.31 16.58 1.84
CA MET A 54 -10.89 17.19 3.04
C MET A 54 -12.35 16.76 3.26
N THR A 55 -13.09 16.50 2.19
CA THR A 55 -14.44 15.96 2.21
C THR A 55 -14.45 14.51 2.70
N TYR A 56 -13.41 13.72 2.40
CA TYR A 56 -13.28 12.37 2.92
C TYR A 56 -12.93 12.34 4.41
N VAL A 57 -11.98 13.17 4.86
CA VAL A 57 -11.56 13.22 6.27
C VAL A 57 -12.66 13.73 7.20
N SER A 58 -13.52 14.63 6.72
CA SER A 58 -14.57 15.26 7.53
C SER A 58 -15.87 14.46 7.65
N ASN A 59 -16.08 13.46 6.79
CA ASN A 59 -17.28 12.65 6.79
C ASN A 59 -16.98 11.25 7.35
N ASP A 60 -17.71 10.85 8.39
CA ASP A 60 -17.73 9.46 8.89
C ASP A 60 -18.37 8.57 7.81
N GLN A 61 -17.56 8.16 6.83
CA GLN A 61 -18.02 7.37 5.70
C GLN A 61 -18.01 5.90 6.10
N SER A 62 -19.21 5.37 6.38
CA SER A 62 -19.40 3.92 6.37
C SER A 62 -18.87 3.34 5.06
N LEU A 63 -18.25 2.16 5.11
CA LEU A 63 -17.73 1.47 3.92
C LEU A 63 -18.79 1.43 2.79
N LYS A 64 -18.50 2.07 1.65
CA LYS A 64 -19.44 2.24 0.52
C LYS A 64 -19.09 1.44 -0.74
N ILE A 65 -18.05 0.61 -0.69
CA ILE A 65 -17.69 -0.24 -1.82
C ILE A 65 -18.77 -1.34 -1.92
N ASP A 66 -19.44 -1.42 -3.07
CA ASP A 66 -20.55 -2.35 -3.26
C ASP A 66 -20.12 -3.62 -4.02
N SER A 67 -21.11 -4.50 -4.28
CA SER A 67 -20.88 -5.80 -4.92
C SER A 67 -20.38 -5.74 -6.36
N GLN A 68 -20.38 -4.57 -7.00
CA GLN A 68 -19.77 -4.38 -8.32
C GLN A 68 -18.25 -4.54 -8.27
N TYR A 69 -17.64 -4.24 -7.12
CA TYR A 69 -16.19 -4.16 -6.97
C TYR A 69 -15.60 -5.23 -6.05
N GLY A 70 -16.43 -6.00 -5.35
CA GLY A 70 -15.99 -7.15 -4.56
C GLY A 70 -17.16 -7.98 -4.03
N GLU A 71 -16.96 -9.28 -3.88
CA GLU A 71 -17.95 -10.21 -3.32
C GLU A 71 -18.03 -10.08 -1.80
N LYS A 72 -16.87 -9.88 -1.14
CA LYS A 72 -16.81 -9.56 0.29
C LYS A 72 -15.88 -8.40 0.52
N ILE A 73 -16.37 -7.43 1.28
CA ILE A 73 -15.61 -6.24 1.61
C ILE A 73 -15.81 -5.97 3.10
N TYR A 74 -14.71 -5.90 3.85
CA TYR A 74 -14.74 -5.70 5.29
C TYR A 74 -13.45 -5.07 5.79
N ARG A 75 -13.49 -4.53 7.01
CA ARG A 75 -12.30 -4.08 7.72
C ARG A 75 -11.81 -5.17 8.66
N ASP A 76 -10.49 -5.35 8.72
CA ASP A 76 -9.80 -6.23 9.67
C ASP A 76 -8.66 -5.45 10.32
N GLY A 77 -8.88 -4.97 11.55
CA GLY A 77 -8.00 -3.98 12.18
C GLY A 77 -7.91 -2.69 11.36
N GLU A 78 -6.68 -2.27 11.07
CA GLU A 78 -6.36 -1.07 10.26
C GLU A 78 -6.38 -1.34 8.75
N TYR A 79 -6.88 -2.50 8.30
CA TYR A 79 -6.86 -2.90 6.89
C TYR A 79 -8.27 -2.95 6.28
N LEU A 80 -8.34 -2.56 5.02
CA LEU A 80 -9.47 -2.81 4.12
C LEU A 80 -9.19 -4.10 3.34
N ILE A 81 -10.10 -5.06 3.43
CA ILE A 81 -10.03 -6.34 2.72
C ILE A 81 -11.12 -6.40 1.65
N ILE A 82 -10.74 -6.73 0.42
CA ILE A 82 -11.64 -6.93 -0.72
C ILE A 82 -11.39 -8.33 -1.29
N GLU A 83 -12.35 -9.23 -1.14
CA GLU A 83 -12.39 -10.50 -1.88
C GLU A 83 -13.19 -10.30 -3.17
N ALA A 84 -12.55 -10.44 -4.33
CA ALA A 84 -13.15 -10.13 -5.62
C ALA A 84 -12.87 -11.22 -6.68
N THR A 85 -13.80 -11.40 -7.61
CA THR A 85 -13.52 -12.12 -8.87
C THR A 85 -12.61 -11.30 -9.78
N ASP A 86 -12.07 -11.92 -10.83
CA ASP A 86 -11.30 -11.19 -11.84
C ASP A 86 -12.13 -10.09 -12.53
N GLU A 87 -13.42 -10.30 -12.77
CA GLU A 87 -14.30 -9.28 -13.35
C GLU A 87 -14.51 -8.09 -12.42
N GLN A 88 -14.75 -8.34 -11.12
CA GLN A 88 -14.93 -7.29 -10.11
C GLN A 88 -13.63 -6.48 -9.91
N LYS A 89 -12.48 -7.17 -9.87
CA LYS A 89 -11.16 -6.54 -9.87
C LYS A 89 -10.96 -5.61 -11.06
N GLN A 90 -11.27 -6.07 -12.27
CA GLN A 90 -11.17 -5.24 -13.47
C GLN A 90 -12.16 -4.07 -13.46
N ALA A 91 -13.38 -4.27 -12.93
CA ALA A 91 -14.32 -3.18 -12.74
C ALA A 91 -13.77 -2.10 -11.78
N LEU A 92 -13.12 -2.51 -10.68
CA LEU A 92 -12.51 -1.58 -9.72
C LEU A 92 -11.31 -0.84 -10.32
N ILE A 93 -10.42 -1.51 -11.07
CA ILE A 93 -9.32 -0.85 -11.79
C ILE A 93 -9.87 0.20 -12.77
N ASN A 94 -10.91 -0.14 -13.54
CA ASN A 94 -11.54 0.80 -14.47
C ASN A 94 -12.17 2.00 -13.74
N GLN A 95 -12.79 1.77 -12.58
CA GLN A 95 -13.33 2.85 -11.76
C GLN A 95 -12.22 3.75 -11.23
N ASN A 96 -11.13 3.16 -10.71
CA ASN A 96 -9.96 3.93 -10.25
C ASN A 96 -9.39 4.79 -11.37
N LYS A 97 -9.32 4.27 -12.60
CA LYS A 97 -8.87 5.06 -13.76
C LYS A 97 -9.75 6.29 -14.00
N GLN A 98 -11.07 6.15 -13.92
CA GLN A 98 -11.99 7.29 -14.05
C GLN A 98 -11.81 8.31 -12.92
N LEU A 99 -11.63 7.84 -11.68
CA LEU A 99 -11.39 8.71 -10.54
C LEU A 99 -10.05 9.43 -10.63
N ILE A 100 -9.00 8.76 -11.10
CA ILE A 100 -7.69 9.38 -11.38
C ILE A 100 -7.84 10.46 -12.45
N GLU A 101 -8.53 10.19 -13.56
CA GLU A 101 -8.77 11.19 -14.61
C GLU A 101 -9.52 12.42 -14.08
N GLN A 102 -10.52 12.23 -13.22
CA GLN A 102 -11.24 13.33 -12.57
C GLN A 102 -10.35 14.12 -11.61
N ALA A 103 -9.62 13.43 -10.74
CA ALA A 103 -8.73 14.05 -9.75
C ALA A 103 -7.60 14.81 -10.44
N THR A 104 -7.00 14.28 -11.51
CA THR A 104 -6.01 14.97 -12.34
C THR A 104 -6.61 16.22 -12.98
N GLN A 105 -7.85 16.17 -13.48
CA GLN A 105 -8.50 17.37 -14.02
C GLN A 105 -8.73 18.45 -12.95
N GLU A 106 -9.09 18.08 -11.72
CA GLU A 106 -9.20 19.06 -10.63
C GLU A 106 -7.83 19.62 -10.23
N PHE A 107 -6.81 18.77 -10.18
CA PHE A 107 -5.43 19.17 -9.90
C PHE A 107 -4.88 20.14 -10.95
N MET A 108 -5.12 19.88 -12.24
CA MET A 108 -4.72 20.74 -13.36
C MET A 108 -5.44 22.10 -13.39
N LYS A 109 -6.53 22.28 -12.63
CA LYS A 109 -7.15 23.61 -12.47
C LYS A 109 -6.46 24.47 -11.43
N MET A 110 -5.59 23.87 -10.61
CA MET A 110 -4.87 24.58 -9.54
C MET A 110 -3.68 25.35 -10.11
N GLY A 111 -2.92 24.76 -11.03
CA GLY A 111 -1.85 25.43 -11.77
C GLY A 111 -2.01 25.28 -13.28
N GLU A 112 -1.74 26.35 -14.05
CA GLU A 112 -2.03 26.45 -15.50
C GLU A 112 -1.38 25.33 -16.33
N ASP A 113 -0.22 24.82 -15.88
CA ASP A 113 0.59 23.83 -16.58
C ASP A 113 0.85 22.55 -15.77
N TYR A 114 0.09 22.31 -14.70
CA TYR A 114 0.25 21.09 -13.89
C TYR A 114 -0.01 19.85 -14.75
N GLN A 115 0.82 18.82 -14.57
CA GLN A 115 0.69 17.57 -15.32
C GLN A 115 0.91 16.37 -14.40
N MET A 116 0.28 15.26 -14.77
CA MET A 116 0.51 13.96 -14.14
C MET A 116 0.46 12.87 -15.19
N ASP A 117 1.36 11.91 -15.07
CA ASP A 117 1.40 10.70 -15.89
C ASP A 117 1.73 9.50 -15.01
N TYR A 118 1.31 8.32 -15.42
CA TYR A 118 1.62 7.08 -14.72
C TYR A 118 1.78 5.93 -15.71
N SER A 119 2.67 5.01 -15.37
CA SER A 119 2.92 3.80 -16.15
C SER A 119 1.68 2.92 -16.29
N ASP A 120 1.57 2.21 -17.43
CA ASP A 120 0.44 1.31 -17.72
C ASP A 120 0.26 0.20 -16.67
N ASP A 121 1.33 -0.20 -15.99
CA ASP A 121 1.33 -1.20 -14.93
C ASP A 121 1.26 -0.59 -13.52
N TYR A 122 1.10 0.73 -13.43
CA TYR A 122 1.00 1.52 -12.20
C TYR A 122 2.22 1.44 -11.29
N SER A 123 3.39 1.03 -11.79
CA SER A 123 4.63 0.91 -11.00
C SER A 123 5.31 2.25 -10.72
N SER A 124 5.10 3.23 -11.59
CA SER A 124 5.63 4.59 -11.46
C SER A 124 4.62 5.68 -11.86
N MET A 125 4.83 6.87 -11.30
CA MET A 125 4.07 8.09 -11.58
C MET A 125 5.01 9.29 -11.61
N THR A 126 4.75 10.21 -12.53
CA THR A 126 5.45 11.50 -12.62
C THR A 126 4.45 12.63 -12.45
N ILE A 127 4.79 13.61 -11.60
CA ILE A 127 3.97 14.78 -11.29
C ILE A 127 4.78 16.03 -11.60
N TRP A 128 4.28 16.89 -12.49
CA TRP A 128 4.90 18.16 -12.79
C TRP A 128 4.14 19.28 -12.08
N ILE A 129 4.85 20.02 -11.22
CA ILE A 129 4.31 21.12 -10.42
C ILE A 129 5.29 22.30 -10.35
N ASP A 130 4.77 23.47 -10.00
CA ASP A 130 5.55 24.66 -9.64
C ASP A 130 5.55 24.89 -8.12
N GLN A 131 6.28 25.92 -7.67
CA GLN A 131 6.37 26.23 -6.24
C GLN A 131 5.20 27.05 -5.71
N GLU A 132 4.36 27.63 -6.57
CA GLU A 132 3.48 28.76 -6.23
C GLU A 132 2.58 28.42 -5.04
N HIS A 133 1.97 27.23 -5.08
CA HIS A 133 1.04 26.75 -4.06
C HIS A 133 1.71 26.09 -2.85
N PHE A 134 3.04 26.11 -2.74
CA PHE A 134 3.79 25.54 -1.61
C PHE A 134 4.54 26.59 -0.79
N VAL A 135 4.38 27.88 -1.11
CA VAL A 135 5.04 28.98 -0.39
C VAL A 135 4.46 29.18 1.01
N ASP A 136 3.15 29.07 1.18
CA ASP A 136 2.47 29.10 2.48
C ASP A 136 1.93 27.71 2.83
N ILE A 137 2.75 26.93 3.54
CA ILE A 137 2.47 25.53 3.87
C ILE A 137 1.20 25.31 4.71
N PHE A 138 0.63 26.37 5.30
CA PHE A 138 -0.62 26.30 6.07
C PHE A 138 -1.81 26.89 5.31
N SER A 139 -1.62 27.26 4.04
CA SER A 139 -2.70 27.78 3.20
C SER A 139 -3.67 26.67 2.81
N SER A 140 -4.94 27.05 2.60
CA SER A 140 -5.94 26.12 2.07
C SER A 140 -5.56 25.57 0.71
N GLU A 141 -4.83 26.34 -0.10
CA GLU A 141 -4.36 25.94 -1.42
C GLU A 141 -3.32 24.82 -1.31
N THR A 142 -2.32 24.96 -0.43
CA THR A 142 -1.34 23.88 -0.20
C THR A 142 -2.01 22.59 0.28
N PHE A 143 -2.98 22.68 1.19
CA PHE A 143 -3.73 21.50 1.63
C PHE A 143 -4.55 20.86 0.49
N GLN A 144 -5.13 21.67 -0.41
CA GLN A 144 -5.85 21.16 -1.57
C GLN A 144 -4.90 20.46 -2.55
N VAL A 145 -3.76 21.08 -2.89
CA VAL A 145 -2.76 20.48 -3.78
C VAL A 145 -2.25 19.17 -3.20
N GLY A 146 -1.82 19.16 -1.94
CA GLY A 146 -1.34 17.96 -1.25
C GLY A 146 -2.41 16.87 -1.12
N GLY A 147 -3.65 17.25 -0.82
CA GLY A 147 -4.78 16.31 -0.74
C GLY A 147 -5.10 15.65 -2.08
N ASN A 148 -5.07 16.40 -3.18
CA ASN A 148 -5.28 15.86 -4.53
C ASN A 148 -4.14 14.93 -4.95
N MET A 149 -2.88 15.33 -4.70
CA MET A 149 -1.73 14.45 -4.94
C MET A 149 -1.87 13.14 -4.17
N LEU A 150 -2.20 13.20 -2.87
CA LEU A 150 -2.40 12.01 -2.04
C LEU A 150 -3.51 11.11 -2.58
N GLY A 151 -4.65 11.68 -2.98
CA GLY A 151 -5.76 10.91 -3.56
C GLY A 151 -5.37 10.20 -4.85
N ILE A 152 -4.69 10.89 -5.75
CA ILE A 152 -4.24 10.35 -7.04
C ILE A 152 -3.19 9.24 -6.84
N ILE A 153 -2.18 9.50 -6.01
CA ILE A 153 -1.14 8.51 -5.67
C ILE A 153 -1.77 7.28 -5.02
N SER A 154 -2.74 7.46 -4.12
CA SER A 154 -3.45 6.35 -3.48
C SER A 154 -4.23 5.52 -4.49
N LEU A 155 -4.95 6.15 -5.44
CA LEU A 155 -5.68 5.42 -6.49
C LEU A 155 -4.75 4.65 -7.44
N VAL A 156 -3.60 5.21 -7.79
CA VAL A 156 -2.59 4.53 -8.61
C VAL A 156 -1.97 3.37 -7.86
N THR A 157 -1.59 3.57 -6.59
CA THR A 157 -1.08 2.49 -5.72
C THR A 157 -2.10 1.37 -5.54
N ALA A 158 -3.38 1.71 -5.36
CA ALA A 158 -4.44 0.70 -5.28
C ALA A 158 -4.55 -0.11 -6.57
N SER A 159 -4.43 0.55 -7.73
CA SER A 159 -4.48 -0.09 -9.04
C SER A 159 -3.27 -0.99 -9.27
N ARG A 160 -2.10 -0.63 -8.74
CA ARG A 160 -0.91 -1.50 -8.70
C ARG A 160 -1.18 -2.76 -7.89
N VAL A 161 -1.66 -2.63 -6.65
CA VAL A 161 -2.01 -3.77 -5.77
C VAL A 161 -3.05 -4.69 -6.43
N LEU A 162 -4.08 -4.13 -7.07
CA LEU A 162 -5.08 -4.92 -7.80
C LEU A 162 -4.49 -5.66 -9.01
N THR A 163 -3.47 -5.08 -9.65
CA THR A 163 -2.82 -5.67 -10.83
C THR A 163 -1.85 -6.77 -10.46
N THR A 164 -1.05 -6.58 -9.41
CA THR A 164 -0.02 -7.53 -8.96
C THR A 164 -0.57 -8.59 -8.02
N GLY A 165 -1.63 -8.27 -7.26
CA GLY A 165 -2.09 -9.06 -6.12
C GLY A 165 -1.20 -8.96 -4.89
N ASP A 166 -0.16 -8.12 -4.93
CA ASP A 166 0.73 -7.90 -3.80
C ASP A 166 0.32 -6.62 -3.06
N CYS A 167 -0.15 -6.78 -1.82
CA CYS A 167 -0.57 -5.68 -0.95
C CYS A 167 0.58 -4.78 -0.47
N ASP A 168 1.82 -5.24 -0.61
CA ASP A 168 3.04 -4.47 -0.34
C ASP A 168 3.59 -3.80 -1.60
N SER A 169 2.85 -3.81 -2.72
CA SER A 169 3.28 -3.11 -3.93
C SER A 169 3.50 -1.63 -3.68
N ALA A 170 4.65 -1.14 -4.15
CA ALA A 170 5.00 0.27 -4.15
C ALA A 170 4.78 0.92 -5.52
N VAL A 171 4.76 2.26 -5.50
CA VAL A 171 4.80 3.12 -6.69
C VAL A 171 5.97 4.09 -6.55
N GLU A 172 6.83 4.13 -7.56
CA GLU A 172 7.88 5.13 -7.68
C GLU A 172 7.28 6.47 -8.12
N ILE A 173 7.45 7.50 -7.30
CA ILE A 173 6.90 8.83 -7.55
C ILE A 173 8.03 9.79 -7.89
N HIS A 174 7.97 10.41 -9.07
CA HIS A 174 8.86 11.49 -9.47
C HIS A 174 8.11 12.82 -9.44
N ILE A 175 8.66 13.81 -8.76
CA ILE A 175 8.16 15.18 -8.79
C ILE A 175 9.12 16.01 -9.64
N ILE A 176 8.59 16.63 -10.69
CA ILE A 176 9.35 17.45 -11.64
C ILE A 176 8.96 18.91 -11.46
N ASN A 177 9.97 19.78 -11.43
CA ASN A 177 9.78 21.22 -11.39
C ASN A 177 9.42 21.73 -12.80
N LEU A 178 8.18 22.20 -12.96
CA LEU A 178 7.62 22.69 -14.23
C LEU A 178 8.47 23.78 -14.91
N ASP A 179 9.12 24.64 -14.14
CA ASP A 179 9.87 25.78 -14.69
C ASP A 179 11.18 25.36 -15.37
N SER A 180 11.67 24.16 -15.05
CA SER A 180 13.05 23.76 -15.33
C SER A 180 13.20 22.33 -15.87
N ASP A 181 12.14 21.53 -15.82
CA ASP A 181 12.09 20.11 -16.19
C ASP A 181 13.01 19.18 -15.39
N TYR A 182 13.70 19.67 -14.35
CA TYR A 182 14.50 18.83 -13.46
C TYR A 182 13.67 18.23 -12.32
N GLN A 183 14.06 17.04 -11.87
CA GLN A 183 13.49 16.38 -10.71
C GLN A 183 13.75 17.21 -9.44
N VAL A 184 12.71 17.39 -8.63
CA VAL A 184 12.79 18.04 -7.32
C VAL A 184 12.68 17.06 -6.16
N ALA A 185 11.96 15.96 -6.35
CA ALA A 185 11.84 14.91 -5.35
C ALA A 185 11.52 13.56 -6.00
N GLU A 186 11.86 12.50 -5.28
CA GLU A 186 11.56 11.11 -5.59
C GLU A 186 11.15 10.39 -4.31
N ALA A 187 10.24 9.43 -4.41
CA ALA A 187 9.84 8.59 -3.28
C ALA A 187 9.27 7.25 -3.73
N ILE A 188 9.52 6.21 -2.94
CA ILE A 188 8.87 4.89 -3.09
C ILE A 188 7.62 4.85 -2.18
N PHE A 189 6.46 5.23 -2.71
CA PHE A 189 5.21 5.26 -1.94
C PHE A 189 4.64 3.83 -1.77
N PRO A 190 4.09 3.46 -0.58
CA PRO A 190 3.86 4.29 0.61
C PRO A 190 5.01 4.30 1.64
N TYR A 191 6.13 3.64 1.34
CA TYR A 191 7.22 3.46 2.30
C TYR A 191 8.01 4.75 2.57
N GLU A 192 8.13 5.61 1.58
CA GLU A 192 8.78 6.92 1.70
C GLU A 192 7.75 8.04 1.55
N SER A 193 7.85 9.04 2.43
CA SER A 193 7.10 10.28 2.28
C SER A 193 7.68 11.12 1.15
N ILE A 194 6.82 11.76 0.36
CA ILE A 194 7.25 12.77 -0.61
C ILE A 194 7.69 14.02 0.17
N GLN A 195 9.00 14.28 0.17
CA GLN A 195 9.59 15.40 0.90
C GLN A 195 10.21 16.38 -0.08
N ILE A 196 9.74 17.62 -0.02
CA ILE A 196 10.22 18.72 -0.86
C ILE A 196 10.67 19.83 0.07
N THR A 197 11.96 20.17 0.05
CA THR A 197 12.48 21.33 0.80
C THR A 197 12.70 22.53 -0.10
N SER A 198 12.83 23.71 0.49
CA SER A 198 13.22 24.91 -0.27
C SER A 198 14.61 24.76 -0.91
N GLN A 199 15.52 23.99 -0.31
CA GLN A 199 16.85 23.75 -0.88
C GLN A 199 16.76 22.83 -2.10
N ASP A 200 15.93 21.79 -2.03
CA ASP A 200 15.67 20.88 -3.15
C ASP A 200 15.05 21.66 -4.32
N TRP A 201 14.07 22.52 -4.02
CA TRP A 201 13.43 23.36 -5.04
C TRP A 201 14.41 24.34 -5.71
N LEU A 202 15.30 24.96 -4.93
CA LEU A 202 16.33 25.85 -5.49
C LEU A 202 17.34 25.07 -6.35
N THR A 203 17.63 23.82 -5.98
CA THR A 203 18.55 22.95 -6.72
C THR A 203 17.92 22.50 -8.04
N SER A 204 16.64 22.14 -8.02
CA SER A 204 15.87 21.72 -9.20
C SER A 204 15.77 22.82 -10.26
N GLN A 205 15.97 24.09 -9.93
CA GLN A 205 16.06 25.14 -10.95
C GLN A 205 17.22 24.92 -11.96
N GLN A 206 18.21 24.08 -11.65
CA GLN A 206 19.40 23.90 -12.47
C GLN A 206 19.87 22.45 -12.63
N ASN A 207 19.51 21.53 -11.73
CA ASN A 207 19.94 20.12 -11.78
C ASN A 207 18.90 19.23 -11.11
N ASP A 208 18.85 17.95 -11.48
CA ASP A 208 18.05 16.96 -10.77
C ASP A 208 18.47 16.83 -9.30
N VAL A 209 17.48 16.72 -8.42
CA VAL A 209 17.64 16.36 -7.01
C VAL A 209 17.56 14.85 -6.90
N THR A 210 18.72 14.20 -6.72
CA THR A 210 18.84 12.75 -6.53
C THR A 210 18.74 12.34 -5.07
N ASP A 211 19.13 13.24 -4.15
CA ASP A 211 19.06 13.03 -2.71
C ASP A 211 18.41 14.27 -2.08
N SER A 212 17.24 14.12 -1.46
CA SER A 212 16.61 15.25 -0.77
C SER A 212 17.49 15.75 0.37
N SER A 213 17.58 17.06 0.54
CA SER A 213 18.32 17.67 1.65
C SER A 213 17.75 17.27 3.03
N LYS A 214 16.52 16.73 3.09
CA LYS A 214 15.95 16.17 4.32
C LYS A 214 16.58 14.84 4.74
N LEU A 215 17.15 14.10 3.78
CA LEU A 215 17.83 12.83 4.00
C LEU A 215 19.33 13.02 4.26
N GLU A 216 19.81 14.26 4.43
CA GLU A 216 21.21 14.51 4.78
C GLU A 216 21.56 13.80 6.10
N GLY A 217 22.56 12.92 6.05
CA GLY A 217 22.98 12.08 7.17
C GLY A 217 22.22 10.76 7.31
N TYR A 218 21.21 10.50 6.48
CA TYR A 218 20.57 9.19 6.38
C TYR A 218 21.25 8.32 5.31
N SER A 219 21.14 7.00 5.51
CA SER A 219 21.62 5.99 4.57
C SER A 219 20.64 4.82 4.52
N ARG A 220 20.53 4.18 3.36
CA ARG A 220 19.80 2.92 3.21
C ARG A 220 20.68 1.77 3.70
N VAL A 221 20.24 1.12 4.77
CA VAL A 221 20.91 -0.03 5.38
C VAL A 221 20.15 -1.29 4.99
N LEU A 222 20.77 -2.13 4.17
CA LEU A 222 20.21 -3.45 3.87
C LEU A 222 20.18 -4.29 5.14
N ALA A 223 19.03 -4.89 5.45
CA ALA A 223 18.88 -5.75 6.60
C ALA A 223 17.93 -6.91 6.32
N THR A 224 18.15 -8.01 7.03
CA THR A 224 17.29 -9.19 7.00
C THR A 224 16.41 -9.22 8.25
N VAL A 225 15.11 -9.41 8.10
CA VAL A 225 14.18 -9.61 9.22
C VAL A 225 14.49 -10.96 9.86
N ILE A 226 14.86 -10.95 11.14
CA ILE A 226 15.19 -12.19 11.86
C ILE A 226 14.06 -12.68 12.76
N GLU A 227 13.22 -11.76 13.22
CA GLU A 227 12.08 -12.03 14.09
C GLU A 227 11.11 -10.83 14.08
N LYS A 228 9.81 -11.12 14.17
CA LYS A 228 8.73 -10.14 14.34
C LYS A 228 7.77 -10.70 15.38
N ASN A 229 7.41 -9.89 16.35
CA ASN A 229 6.34 -10.16 17.31
C ASN A 229 5.40 -8.96 17.38
N ASP A 230 4.39 -9.01 18.24
CA ASP A 230 3.35 -7.98 18.32
C ASP A 230 3.89 -6.59 18.71
N ASN A 231 5.05 -6.52 19.38
CA ASN A 231 5.61 -5.28 19.92
C ASN A 231 6.92 -4.86 19.24
N GLN A 232 7.63 -5.77 18.59
CA GLN A 232 8.99 -5.51 18.12
C GLN A 232 9.26 -6.22 16.79
N ILE A 233 10.10 -5.58 15.98
CA ILE A 233 10.71 -6.20 14.80
C ILE A 233 12.21 -6.14 14.95
N PHE A 234 12.84 -7.27 14.65
CA PHE A 234 14.26 -7.41 14.76
C PHE A 234 14.91 -7.64 13.42
N PHE A 235 15.97 -6.88 13.18
CA PHE A 235 16.69 -6.88 11.94
C PHE A 235 18.14 -7.27 12.17
N LYS A 236 18.73 -7.96 11.20
CA LYS A 236 20.16 -8.19 11.13
C LYS A 236 20.70 -7.34 9.97
N PRO A 237 21.53 -6.32 10.23
CA PRO A 237 22.14 -5.53 9.16
C PRO A 237 23.09 -6.39 8.32
N GLU A 238 23.03 -6.20 7.00
CA GLU A 238 23.94 -6.86 6.06
C GLU A 238 25.26 -6.07 5.97
N SER A 239 26.38 -6.81 5.90
CA SER A 239 27.73 -6.31 6.23
C SER A 239 28.38 -5.28 5.28
N THR A 240 27.63 -4.67 4.37
CA THR A 240 28.16 -3.75 3.36
C THR A 240 28.01 -2.30 3.82
N SER A 241 29.00 -1.82 4.58
CA SER A 241 29.27 -0.39 4.85
C SER A 241 28.20 0.43 5.60
N SER A 242 27.44 -0.17 6.52
CA SER A 242 26.59 0.61 7.43
C SER A 242 27.28 0.93 8.75
N ASP A 243 26.90 2.04 9.40
CA ASP A 243 27.32 2.36 10.76
C ASP A 243 26.94 1.24 11.76
N TYR A 244 25.89 0.48 11.44
CA TYR A 244 25.36 -0.64 12.22
C TYR A 244 26.03 -2.00 11.95
N GLN A 245 27.11 -2.08 11.16
CA GLN A 245 27.70 -3.36 10.73
C GLN A 245 28.22 -4.25 11.88
N LYS A 246 28.43 -3.68 13.07
CA LYS A 246 28.91 -4.39 14.26
C LYS A 246 27.76 -4.94 15.11
N ASP A 247 26.54 -4.49 14.85
CA ASP A 247 25.37 -4.90 15.60
C ASP A 247 24.94 -6.28 15.11
N GLU A 248 24.86 -7.23 16.05
CA GLU A 248 24.32 -8.57 15.73
C GLU A 248 22.82 -8.51 15.40
N LYS A 249 22.15 -7.49 15.94
CA LYS A 249 20.70 -7.32 15.92
C LYS A 249 20.35 -5.85 16.17
N LEU A 250 19.38 -5.34 15.42
CA LEU A 250 18.73 -4.03 15.62
C LEU A 250 17.26 -4.26 15.99
N CYS A 251 16.69 -3.40 16.82
CA CYS A 251 15.30 -3.48 17.26
C CYS A 251 14.49 -2.27 16.78
N LEU A 252 13.30 -2.51 16.23
CA LEU A 252 12.26 -1.50 16.08
C LEU A 252 11.12 -1.83 17.04
N CYS A 253 10.92 -0.98 18.06
CA CYS A 253 9.78 -1.05 18.96
C CYS A 253 8.51 -0.47 18.28
N LEU A 254 7.51 -1.31 18.07
CA LEU A 254 6.24 -0.99 17.41
C LEU A 254 5.26 -0.22 18.32
N ASP A 255 5.45 -0.28 19.62
CA ASP A 255 4.69 0.51 20.61
C ASP A 255 5.34 1.89 20.90
N SER A 256 6.44 2.19 20.22
CA SER A 256 7.11 3.49 20.27
C SER A 256 6.61 4.41 19.16
N VAL A 257 6.79 5.72 19.34
CA VAL A 257 6.50 6.73 18.30
C VAL A 257 7.25 6.44 16.98
N TYR A 258 8.39 5.75 17.06
CA TYR A 258 9.19 5.39 15.89
C TYR A 258 8.55 4.29 15.04
N GLY A 259 7.75 3.42 15.65
CA GLY A 259 6.95 2.41 14.95
C GLY A 259 5.67 2.99 14.34
N GLU A 260 5.10 4.02 14.95
CA GLU A 260 3.89 4.72 14.44
C GLU A 260 4.19 5.61 13.22
N ASP A 261 5.41 6.15 13.13
CA ASP A 261 5.80 7.11 12.09
C ASP A 261 6.25 6.45 10.76
N VAL A 262 6.29 5.12 10.67
CA VAL A 262 6.73 4.39 9.46
C VAL A 262 5.62 3.54 8.86
N PHE A 263 5.56 3.49 7.52
CA PHE A 263 4.70 2.54 6.85
C PHE A 263 5.30 1.13 6.94
N MET A 264 4.57 0.21 7.56
CA MET A 264 5.01 -1.16 7.82
C MET A 264 4.52 -2.10 6.70
N PRO A 265 5.42 -2.81 5.98
CA PRO A 265 5.00 -3.82 5.02
C PRO A 265 4.16 -4.93 5.66
N TYR A 266 2.99 -5.19 5.11
CA TYR A 266 2.01 -6.12 5.65
C TYR A 266 2.56 -7.54 5.76
N GLN A 267 3.17 -8.04 4.69
CA GLN A 267 3.64 -9.42 4.56
C GLN A 267 5.01 -9.65 5.21
N LEU A 268 5.59 -8.64 5.86
CA LEU A 268 6.92 -8.71 6.43
C LEU A 268 7.07 -9.90 7.39
N SER A 269 7.96 -10.80 7.03
CA SER A 269 8.19 -12.10 7.64
C SER A 269 9.67 -12.36 7.87
N LYS A 270 9.96 -13.34 8.73
CA LYS A 270 11.35 -13.77 8.97
C LYS A 270 12.00 -14.25 7.67
N GLY A 271 13.18 -13.71 7.38
CA GLY A 271 13.97 -14.01 6.19
C GLY A 271 13.83 -12.98 5.09
N ASP A 272 12.83 -12.09 5.16
CA ASP A 272 12.66 -11.02 4.19
C ASP A 272 13.80 -10.02 4.30
N GLN A 273 14.19 -9.45 3.17
CA GLN A 273 15.20 -8.41 3.10
C GLN A 273 14.53 -7.06 2.87
N VAL A 274 14.96 -6.06 3.63
CA VAL A 274 14.48 -4.69 3.54
C VAL A 274 15.65 -3.71 3.54
N TYR A 275 15.43 -2.54 2.95
CA TYR A 275 16.24 -1.36 3.21
C TYR A 275 15.61 -0.55 4.34
N LEU A 276 16.42 -0.24 5.35
CA LEU A 276 16.08 0.65 6.45
C LEU A 276 16.74 2.00 6.21
N THR A 277 15.97 3.08 6.13
CA THR A 277 16.53 4.44 6.00
C THR A 277 16.88 4.98 7.39
N LEU A 278 18.17 4.99 7.73
CA LEU A 278 18.69 5.24 9.09
C LEU A 278 19.76 6.33 9.11
N ASN A 279 19.87 7.08 10.21
CA ASN A 279 20.81 8.21 10.37
C ASN A 279 22.11 7.90 11.11
N GLY A 280 22.43 6.62 11.32
CA GLY A 280 23.62 6.19 12.06
C GLY A 280 23.51 6.29 13.58
N ASN A 281 22.39 6.78 14.13
CA ASN A 281 22.15 6.83 15.58
C ASN A 281 21.17 5.73 16.02
N TYR A 282 21.16 5.45 17.32
CA TYR A 282 20.16 4.60 17.97
C TYR A 282 19.02 5.45 18.54
N ALA A 283 17.82 4.87 18.56
CA ALA A 283 16.65 5.46 19.18
C ALA A 283 16.81 5.50 20.71
N LEU A 284 16.23 6.53 21.33
CA LEU A 284 16.18 6.66 22.79
C LEU A 284 14.88 6.05 23.27
N HIS A 285 14.90 4.73 23.44
CA HIS A 285 13.80 3.95 23.98
C HIS A 285 14.31 3.06 25.12
N ASP A 286 13.49 2.82 26.13
CA ASP A 286 13.84 1.98 27.28
C ASP A 286 12.79 0.88 27.38
N ASP A 287 13.01 -0.21 26.64
CA ASP A 287 12.20 -1.43 26.68
C ASP A 287 12.78 -2.48 27.65
N GLY A 288 13.92 -2.16 28.29
CA GLY A 288 14.62 -3.00 29.24
C GLY A 288 15.45 -4.13 28.63
N ASP A 289 15.65 -4.16 27.31
CA ASP A 289 16.59 -5.07 26.65
C ASP A 289 17.97 -4.39 26.37
N GLU A 290 18.95 -5.17 25.93
CA GLU A 290 20.31 -4.67 25.61
C GLU A 290 20.52 -4.52 24.09
N ILE A 291 19.46 -4.62 23.30
CA ILE A 291 19.49 -4.56 21.84
C ILE A 291 19.40 -3.09 21.43
N PRO A 292 20.24 -2.61 20.50
CA PRO A 292 20.14 -1.24 20.03
C PRO A 292 18.81 -0.99 19.28
N ASP A 293 18.01 -0.08 19.82
CA ASP A 293 16.80 0.40 19.15
C ASP A 293 17.14 1.33 17.97
N ILE A 294 16.32 1.28 16.93
CA ILE A 294 16.42 2.12 15.74
C ILE A 294 15.11 2.87 15.49
N ALA A 295 15.24 4.03 14.84
CA ALA A 295 14.13 4.84 14.35
C ALA A 295 14.30 5.04 12.84
N PRO A 296 13.88 4.05 12.01
CA PRO A 296 13.93 4.19 10.56
C PRO A 296 12.99 5.30 10.10
N MET A 297 13.36 6.02 9.04
CA MET A 297 12.42 6.88 8.31
C MET A 297 11.55 6.11 7.33
N ALA A 298 12.04 4.95 6.87
CA ALA A 298 11.35 4.08 5.93
C ALA A 298 11.85 2.63 6.09
N ILE A 299 10.95 1.68 5.81
CA ILE A 299 11.23 0.24 5.74
C ILE A 299 10.72 -0.25 4.40
N ILE A 300 11.62 -0.52 3.46
CA ILE A 300 11.28 -0.76 2.07
C ILE A 300 11.68 -2.19 1.69
N PRO A 301 10.75 -3.06 1.24
CA PRO A 301 11.12 -4.37 0.72
C PRO A 301 12.08 -4.23 -0.47
N VAL A 302 13.17 -5.01 -0.47
CA VAL A 302 14.29 -4.84 -1.43
C VAL A 302 13.84 -4.91 -2.89
N GLN A 303 12.84 -5.74 -3.19
CA GLN A 303 12.29 -5.90 -4.54
C GLN A 303 11.76 -4.60 -5.16
N TYR A 304 11.38 -3.61 -4.35
CA TYR A 304 10.87 -2.32 -4.82
C TYR A 304 11.95 -1.24 -4.98
N ILE A 305 13.20 -1.53 -4.60
CA ILE A 305 14.34 -0.66 -4.88
C ILE A 305 15.15 -1.22 -6.05
N ASP A 306 15.41 -2.54 -6.04
CA ASP A 306 16.27 -3.17 -7.04
C ASP A 306 15.59 -3.26 -8.43
N ASP A 307 14.26 -3.19 -8.52
CA ASP A 307 13.52 -3.06 -9.79
C ASP A 307 13.54 -1.61 -10.35
N ALA A 308 13.96 -0.62 -9.56
CA ALA A 308 14.06 0.80 -9.93
C ALA A 308 15.48 1.24 -10.35
N MET A 309 16.49 0.36 -10.24
CA MET A 309 17.90 0.59 -10.63
C MET A 309 18.32 -0.18 -11.89
#